data_AF-A0A930W196-F1
#
_entry.id   AF-A0A930W196-F1
#
_cell.length_a   1.000
_cell.length_b   1.000
_cell.length_c   1.000
_cell.angle_alpha   90.00
_cell.angle_beta   90.00
_cell.angle_gamma   90.00
#
_symmetry.space_group_name_H-M   'P 1'
#
loop_
_entity.id
_entity.type
_entity.pdbx_description
1 polymer ?
#
loop_
_entity_poly.entity_id
_entity_poly.type
_entity_poly.pdbx_seq_one_letter_code
_entity_poly.pdbx_strand_id
1 'polypeptide(L)'
;MPDTTGLPTFKYHPHLYEGDEVSFQHGVCECCGQEVDAYIDLMYCRADVNCICLNCVASGAAAAKFHGDFVQDAEPGVTDPEKIKELFQRTPGYCRWQ
;
A
#
# COMPACT_ATOMS: atom_id res chain seq x y z
N MET A 1 10.55 11.22 -14.36
CA MET A 1 10.75 10.42 -13.14
C MET A 1 9.59 10.78 -12.23
N PRO A 2 8.88 9.82 -11.64
CA PRO A 2 7.79 10.17 -10.74
C PRO A 2 8.32 10.97 -9.55
N ASP A 3 7.64 12.05 -9.20
CA ASP A 3 7.96 12.85 -8.01
C ASP A 3 7.55 12.07 -6.76
N THR A 4 8.51 11.39 -6.13
CA THR A 4 8.32 10.67 -4.86
C THR A 4 8.49 11.58 -3.63
N THR A 5 8.72 12.87 -3.86
CA THR A 5 8.97 13.91 -2.84
C THR A 5 7.70 14.19 -2.01
N GLY A 6 7.40 13.31 -1.06
CA GLY A 6 6.21 13.39 -0.21
C GLY A 6 5.50 12.06 0.04
N LEU A 7 5.96 10.98 -0.61
CA LEU A 7 5.40 9.65 -0.41
C LEU A 7 6.05 8.93 0.78
N PRO A 8 5.30 8.10 1.52
CA PRO A 8 5.81 7.39 2.69
C PRO A 8 6.83 6.31 2.30
N THR A 9 7.94 6.21 3.01
CA THR A 9 8.91 5.14 2.76
C THR A 9 8.52 3.87 3.53
N PHE A 10 8.51 2.74 2.84
CA PHE A 10 8.19 1.46 3.43
C PHE A 10 9.48 0.70 3.75
N LYS A 11 9.74 0.50 5.04
CA LYS A 11 10.95 -0.16 5.52
C LYS A 11 11.13 -1.57 4.97
N TYR A 12 10.03 -2.27 4.72
CA TYR A 12 9.98 -3.64 4.21
C TYR A 12 9.83 -3.72 2.68
N HIS A 13 9.69 -2.59 1.99
CA HIS A 13 9.61 -2.54 0.53
C HIS A 13 10.33 -1.29 -0.01
N PRO A 14 11.68 -1.22 0.12
CA PRO A 14 12.45 -0.04 -0.25
C PRO A 14 12.36 0.29 -1.75
N HIS A 15 12.05 -0.72 -2.59
CA HIS A 15 11.92 -0.60 -4.05
C HIS A 15 10.46 -0.50 -4.53
N LEU A 16 9.51 -0.20 -3.63
CA LEU A 16 8.09 -0.10 -3.98
C LEU A 16 7.82 0.82 -5.18
N TYR A 17 8.51 1.94 -5.24
CA TYR A 17 8.36 2.95 -6.27
C TYR A 17 9.04 2.60 -7.59
N GLU A 18 9.85 1.52 -7.60
CA GLU A 18 10.54 1.02 -8.79
C GLU A 18 9.78 -0.14 -9.44
N GLY A 19 8.80 -0.73 -8.72
CA GLY A 19 7.90 -1.75 -9.24
C GLY A 19 6.66 -1.17 -9.94
N ASP A 20 5.81 -2.06 -10.43
CA ASP A 20 4.51 -1.74 -11.07
C ASP A 20 3.35 -1.71 -10.04
N GLU A 21 3.68 -1.77 -8.74
CA GLU A 21 2.71 -1.83 -7.63
C GLU A 21 2.06 -0.46 -7.34
N VAL A 22 2.72 0.62 -7.75
CA VAL A 22 2.26 2.00 -7.53
C VAL A 22 1.96 2.65 -8.87
N SER A 23 0.71 3.04 -9.03
CA SER A 23 0.23 3.85 -10.14
C SER A 23 0.59 5.33 -9.92
N PHE A 24 1.55 5.85 -10.69
CA PHE A 24 1.93 7.27 -10.70
C PHE A 24 1.08 8.08 -11.68
N GLN A 25 -0.18 8.28 -11.32
CA GLN A 25 -1.14 9.07 -12.09
C GLN A 25 -2.07 9.83 -11.15
N HIS A 26 -2.67 10.91 -11.64
CA HIS A 26 -3.64 11.69 -10.86
C HIS A 26 -4.87 10.83 -10.54
N GLY A 27 -5.19 10.70 -9.26
CA GLY A 27 -6.33 9.94 -8.77
C GLY A 27 -6.89 10.55 -7.50
N VAL A 28 -8.11 10.16 -7.15
CA VAL A 28 -8.74 10.55 -5.88
C VAL A 28 -8.81 9.34 -4.98
N CYS A 29 -8.22 9.44 -3.79
CA CYS A 29 -8.20 8.33 -2.85
C CYS A 29 -9.60 8.01 -2.32
N GLU A 30 -10.07 6.78 -2.52
CA GLU A 30 -11.35 6.28 -2.02
C GLU A 30 -11.38 6.15 -0.48
N CYS A 31 -10.20 6.11 0.15
CA CYS A 31 -10.07 6.05 1.61
C CYS A 31 -10.25 7.42 2.28
N CYS A 32 -9.49 8.43 1.88
CA CYS A 32 -9.48 9.75 2.53
C CYS A 32 -10.11 10.88 1.70
N GLY A 33 -10.42 10.64 0.43
CA GLY A 33 -10.96 11.64 -0.50
C GLY A 33 -9.95 12.67 -1.00
N GLN A 34 -8.65 12.48 -0.73
CA GLN A 34 -7.61 13.42 -1.18
C GLN A 34 -7.15 13.09 -2.60
N GLU A 35 -6.88 14.14 -3.38
CA GLU A 35 -6.23 14.05 -4.67
C GLU A 35 -4.76 13.69 -4.49
N VAL A 36 -4.29 12.71 -5.27
CA VAL A 36 -2.93 12.18 -5.21
C VAL A 36 -2.41 11.87 -6.60
N ASP A 37 -1.12 12.13 -6.82
CA ASP A 37 -0.43 11.79 -8.07
C ASP A 37 0.17 10.38 -8.06
N ALA A 38 0.04 9.67 -6.94
CA ALA A 38 0.46 8.29 -6.78
C ALA A 38 -0.52 7.54 -5.87
N TYR A 39 -0.95 6.36 -6.32
CA TYR A 39 -1.86 5.50 -5.56
C TYR A 39 -1.63 4.02 -5.86
N ILE A 40 -2.23 3.19 -5.04
CA ILE A 40 -2.28 1.74 -5.22
C ILE A 40 -3.71 1.39 -5.63
N ASP A 41 -3.82 0.67 -6.74
CA ASP A 41 -5.08 0.10 -7.23
C ASP A 41 -5.25 -1.38 -6.87
N LEU A 42 -4.22 -1.98 -6.26
CA LEU A 42 -4.22 -3.38 -5.84
C LEU A 42 -4.52 -3.50 -4.34
N MET A 43 -5.74 -3.93 -4.00
CA MET A 43 -6.12 -4.26 -2.63
C MET A 43 -6.96 -5.55 -2.59
N TYR A 44 -6.60 -6.47 -1.70
CA TYR A 44 -7.40 -7.68 -1.46
C TYR A 44 -8.51 -7.38 -0.46
N CYS A 45 -9.62 -6.82 -0.94
CA CYS A 45 -10.79 -6.54 -0.12
C CYS A 45 -12.08 -6.96 -0.83
N ARG A 46 -13.18 -6.97 -0.07
CA ARG A 46 -14.51 -7.30 -0.61
C ARG A 46 -15.14 -6.13 -1.38
N ALA A 47 -14.65 -4.91 -1.15
CA ALA A 47 -15.05 -3.73 -1.89
C ALA A 47 -14.22 -3.61 -3.17
N ASP A 48 -14.80 -3.00 -4.20
CA ASP A 48 -14.08 -2.65 -5.43
C ASP A 48 -13.36 -1.32 -5.16
N VAL A 49 -12.06 -1.37 -4.87
CA VAL A 49 -11.26 -0.19 -4.52
C VAL A 49 -10.00 -0.16 -5.35
N ASN A 50 -9.91 0.85 -6.22
CA ASN A 50 -8.85 0.94 -7.23
C ASN A 50 -8.00 2.21 -7.07
N CYS A 51 -8.26 3.04 -6.06
CA CYS A 51 -7.48 4.25 -5.85
C CYS A 51 -7.27 4.49 -4.35
N ILE A 52 -6.12 4.06 -3.84
CA ILE A 52 -5.77 4.21 -2.44
C ILE A 52 -4.44 4.94 -2.29
N CYS A 53 -4.47 6.04 -1.55
CA CYS A 53 -3.28 6.83 -1.27
C CYS A 53 -2.25 6.05 -0.46
N LEU A 54 -0.96 6.21 -0.77
CA LEU A 54 0.09 5.52 -0.02
C LEU A 54 0.12 5.92 1.45
N ASN A 55 -0.28 7.15 1.79
CA ASN A 55 -0.37 7.59 3.19
C ASN A 55 -1.46 6.83 3.97
N CYS A 56 -2.54 6.48 3.28
CA CYS A 56 -3.68 5.71 3.80
C CYS A 56 -3.26 4.26 4.04
N VAL A 57 -2.41 3.75 3.15
CA VAL A 57 -1.78 2.42 3.27
C VAL A 57 -0.80 2.45 4.43
N ALA A 58 0.16 3.38 4.45
CA ALA A 58 1.15 3.52 5.53
C ALA A 58 0.54 3.70 6.93
N SER A 59 -0.60 4.39 7.03
CA SER A 59 -1.31 4.53 8.30
C SER A 59 -2.09 3.28 8.69
N GLY A 60 -2.43 2.42 7.72
CA GLY A 60 -3.37 1.31 7.84
C GLY A 60 -4.84 1.74 7.85
N ALA A 61 -5.11 2.99 7.48
CA ALA A 61 -6.46 3.54 7.43
C ALA A 61 -7.31 2.84 6.36
N ALA A 62 -6.72 2.54 5.21
CA ALA A 62 -7.42 1.87 4.13
C ALA A 62 -7.74 0.40 4.48
N ALA A 63 -6.78 -0.33 5.07
CA ALA A 63 -6.99 -1.69 5.56
C ALA A 63 -8.10 -1.74 6.63
N ALA A 64 -8.10 -0.78 7.56
CA ALA A 64 -9.14 -0.66 8.58
C ALA A 64 -10.51 -0.30 8.00
N LYS A 65 -10.57 0.55 6.97
CA LYS A 65 -11.82 1.02 6.35
C LYS A 65 -12.47 -0.04 5.46
N PHE A 66 -11.67 -0.74 4.65
CA PHE A 66 -12.17 -1.72 3.68
C PHE A 66 -12.10 -3.16 4.17
N HIS A 67 -11.57 -3.39 5.39
CA HIS A 67 -11.39 -4.72 5.97
C HIS A 67 -10.67 -5.69 5.02
N GLY A 68 -9.62 -5.21 4.37
CA GLY A 68 -8.81 -5.99 3.45
C GLY A 68 -7.32 -5.74 3.64
N ASP A 69 -6.52 -6.54 2.97
CA ASP A 69 -5.06 -6.54 3.09
C ASP A 69 -4.42 -6.07 1.80
N PHE A 70 -3.30 -5.36 1.94
CA PHE A 70 -2.48 -4.95 0.80
C PHE A 70 -1.46 -6.05 0.50
N VAL A 71 -0.80 -6.58 1.52
CA VAL A 71 0.20 -7.66 1.40
C VAL A 71 -0.47 -9.03 1.39
N GLN A 72 -0.19 -9.82 0.35
CA GLN A 72 -0.72 -11.17 0.21
C GLN A 72 0.10 -12.23 0.98
N ASP A 73 1.41 -12.02 1.13
CA ASP A 73 2.33 -12.90 1.83
C ASP A 73 3.39 -12.07 2.56
N ALA A 74 3.81 -12.44 3.76
CA ALA A 74 4.85 -11.73 4.51
C ALA A 74 6.24 -12.28 4.17
N GLU A 75 7.29 -11.44 4.14
CA GLU A 75 8.64 -11.96 3.93
C GLU A 75 8.95 -13.00 5.04
N PRO A 76 9.44 -14.20 4.67
CA PRO A 76 9.72 -15.26 5.63
C PRO A 76 10.87 -14.80 6.54
N GLY A 77 10.50 -14.25 7.70
CA GLY A 77 11.43 -13.62 8.63
C GLY A 77 10.78 -12.66 9.63
N VAL A 78 9.53 -12.24 9.38
CA VAL A 78 8.76 -11.42 10.31
C VAL A 78 7.92 -12.30 11.24
N THR A 79 8.48 -12.68 12.40
CA THR A 79 7.80 -13.50 13.43
C THR A 79 7.19 -12.69 14.58
N ASP A 80 7.49 -11.40 14.69
CA ASP A 80 6.92 -10.55 15.73
C ASP A 80 5.48 -10.11 15.38
N PRO A 81 4.50 -10.29 16.26
CA PRO A 81 3.10 -9.97 15.98
C PRO A 81 2.85 -8.48 15.69
N GLU A 82 3.63 -7.57 16.29
CA GLU A 82 3.54 -6.14 15.96
C GLU A 82 4.08 -5.83 14.57
N LYS A 83 5.17 -6.50 14.17
CA LYS A 83 5.74 -6.35 12.82
C LYS A 83 4.86 -6.99 11.75
N ILE A 84 4.20 -8.11 12.07
CA ILE A 84 3.19 -8.72 11.21
C ILE A 84 2.07 -7.71 10.96
N LYS A 85 1.54 -7.09 12.01
CA LYS A 85 0.46 -6.09 11.86
C LYS A 85 0.91 -4.89 11.01
N GLU A 86 2.12 -4.39 11.21
CA GLU A 86 2.68 -3.32 10.37
C GLU A 86 2.91 -3.77 8.93
N LEU A 87 3.36 -5.00 8.70
CA LEU A 87 3.59 -5.53 7.37
C LEU A 87 2.28 -5.66 6.59
N PHE A 88 1.29 -6.38 7.13
CA PHE A 88 0.03 -6.66 6.45
C PHE A 88 -0.88 -5.43 6.32
N GLN A 89 -0.92 -4.58 7.35
CA GLN A 89 -1.86 -3.45 7.39
C GLN A 89 -1.24 -2.13 6.95
N ARG A 90 0.08 -2.00 6.98
CA ARG A 90 0.77 -0.72 6.71
C ARG A 90 1.79 -0.77 5.59
N THR A 91 1.99 -1.92 4.93
CA THR A 91 2.88 -2.02 3.78
C THR A 91 2.03 -2.27 2.53
N PRO A 92 2.22 -1.50 1.45
CA PRO A 92 1.77 -1.81 0.11
C PRO A 92 2.09 -3.24 -0.27
N GLY A 93 1.14 -3.90 -0.91
CA GLY A 93 1.28 -5.28 -1.31
C GLY A 93 2.40 -5.48 -2.28
N TYR A 94 3.40 -6.26 -1.89
CA TYR A 94 4.34 -6.78 -2.87
C TYR A 94 3.70 -7.96 -3.58
N CYS A 95 3.62 -7.89 -4.91
CA CYS A 95 3.37 -9.06 -5.73
C CYS A 95 4.67 -9.83 -5.85
N ARG A 96 4.88 -10.87 -5.04
CA ARG A 96 5.91 -11.89 -5.35
C ARG A 96 5.45 -12.65 -6.59
N TRP A 97 5.85 -12.18 -7.77
CA TRP A 97 5.96 -13.01 -8.96
C TRP A 97 7.42 -13.06 -9.40
N GLN A 98 8.00 -14.24 -9.16
CA GLN A 98 9.26 -14.81 -9.64
C GLN A 98 10.54 -14.60 -8.81
#